data_AF-A0A7S3ZJE4-F1
#
_entry.id   AF-A0A7S3ZJE4-F1
#
_cell.length_a   1.000
_cell.length_b   1.000
_cell.length_c   1.000
_cell.angle_alpha   90.00
_cell.angle_beta   90.00
_cell.angle_gamma   90.00
#
_symmetry.space_group_name_H-M   'P 1'
#
loop_
_entity.id
_entity.type
_entity.pdbx_description
1 polymer ?
#
loop_
_entity_poly.entity_id
_entity_poly.type
_entity_poly.pdbx_seq_one_letter_code
_entity_poly.pdbx_strand_id
1 'polypeptide(L)'
;MVRRLLAAIAVGVSAAFAPTVQPQRRVAVVPQMANNPGALKRIKQSERNRVANAAWRSRVRTWTRKTKEAVDAGDVDAAKECARVATSTIDRATRRGIYHKNWAARNKSRLSKKVIGLILESKGGAPKAEPVEA
;
A
#
# COMPACT_ATOMS: atom_id res chain seq x y z
N MET A 1 -25.52 -91.86 -16.61
CA MET A 1 -26.35 -91.74 -15.38
C MET A 1 -25.46 -91.10 -14.32
N VAL A 2 -25.60 -89.87 -13.83
CA VAL A 2 -26.72 -88.91 -13.79
C VAL A 2 -26.12 -87.51 -13.89
N ARG A 3 -26.49 -86.76 -14.94
CA ARG A 3 -26.39 -85.29 -15.01
C ARG A 3 -27.63 -84.71 -14.32
N ARG A 4 -27.47 -83.92 -13.26
CA ARG A 4 -28.45 -82.97 -12.69
C ARG A 4 -27.63 -81.85 -12.02
N LEU A 5 -27.37 -80.71 -12.68
CA LEU A 5 -28.17 -79.47 -12.71
C LEU A 5 -28.62 -78.93 -11.33
N LEU A 6 -27.87 -77.90 -10.87
CA LEU A 6 -28.26 -76.58 -10.34
C LEU A 6 -29.21 -76.40 -9.14
N ALA A 7 -28.69 -75.74 -8.08
CA ALA A 7 -29.25 -74.60 -7.31
C ALA A 7 -28.27 -74.19 -6.17
N ALA A 8 -27.56 -73.06 -6.24
CA ALA A 8 -27.91 -71.74 -5.69
C ALA A 8 -27.83 -71.60 -4.13
N ILE A 9 -26.73 -71.05 -3.60
CA ILE A 9 -26.71 -70.26 -2.36
C ILE A 9 -25.85 -69.01 -2.59
N ALA A 10 -26.48 -67.85 -2.41
CA ALA A 10 -25.89 -66.53 -2.41
C ALA A 10 -25.19 -66.22 -1.09
N VAL A 11 -24.22 -65.30 -1.11
CA VAL A 11 -23.94 -64.20 -0.15
C VAL A 11 -22.45 -63.84 -0.24
N GLY A 12 -22.11 -62.59 -0.60
CA GLY A 12 -20.77 -62.06 -0.32
C GLY A 12 -20.17 -61.08 -1.32
N VAL A 13 -20.90 -60.04 -1.70
CA VAL A 13 -20.31 -58.82 -2.29
C VAL A 13 -19.52 -58.07 -1.21
N SER A 14 -18.24 -57.79 -1.45
CA SER A 14 -17.53 -56.62 -0.89
C SER A 14 -16.21 -56.43 -1.66
N ALA A 15 -16.19 -55.75 -2.80
CA ALA A 15 -16.21 -54.29 -2.95
C ALA A 15 -15.17 -53.57 -2.06
N ALA A 16 -13.97 -53.37 -2.63
CA ALA A 16 -13.12 -52.19 -2.47
C ALA A 16 -13.06 -51.52 -1.08
N PHE A 17 -12.19 -52.01 -0.19
CA PHE A 17 -11.70 -51.20 0.92
C PHE A 17 -10.57 -50.29 0.42
N ALA A 18 -10.95 -49.23 -0.31
CA ALA A 18 -10.07 -48.09 -0.49
C ALA A 18 -9.87 -47.42 0.89
N PRO A 19 -8.64 -47.24 1.39
CA PRO A 19 -8.46 -46.43 2.58
C PRO A 19 -8.89 -45.01 2.21
N THR A 20 -10.00 -44.56 2.78
CA THR A 20 -10.41 -43.17 2.78
C THR A 20 -9.30 -42.38 3.46
N VAL A 21 -8.39 -41.84 2.66
CA VAL A 21 -7.54 -40.71 3.07
C VAL A 21 -8.51 -39.61 3.42
N GLN A 22 -8.83 -39.48 4.71
CA GLN A 22 -9.58 -38.35 5.21
C GLN A 22 -8.82 -37.11 4.71
N PRO A 23 -9.48 -36.17 4.01
CA PRO A 23 -8.81 -34.94 3.65
C PRO A 23 -8.41 -34.29 4.96
N GLN A 24 -7.13 -34.33 5.28
CA GLN A 24 -6.54 -33.61 6.40
C GLN A 24 -7.13 -32.22 6.32
N ARG A 25 -8.00 -31.87 7.28
CA ARG A 25 -8.62 -30.56 7.36
C ARG A 25 -7.42 -29.62 7.34
N ARG A 26 -7.17 -28.98 6.19
CA ARG A 26 -6.17 -27.93 6.11
C ARG A 26 -6.70 -26.90 7.09
N VAL A 27 -6.13 -26.88 8.29
CA VAL A 27 -6.41 -25.85 9.27
C VAL A 27 -5.96 -24.61 8.54
N ALA A 28 -6.93 -23.89 7.96
CA ALA A 28 -6.66 -22.62 7.36
C ALA A 28 -5.93 -21.85 8.47
N VAL A 29 -4.72 -21.36 8.18
CA VAL A 29 -4.03 -20.45 9.09
C VAL A 29 -4.85 -19.18 9.06
N VAL A 30 -5.94 -19.18 9.83
CA VAL A 30 -6.81 -18.04 10.02
C VAL A 30 -6.00 -17.10 10.91
N PRO A 31 -5.77 -15.84 10.53
CA PRO A 31 -5.20 -14.87 11.46
C PRO A 31 -6.11 -14.87 12.70
N GLN A 32 -5.51 -15.37 13.78
CA GLN A 32 -6.12 -15.82 15.01
C GLN A 32 -6.68 -14.59 15.75
N MET A 33 -7.95 -14.25 15.50
CA MET A 33 -8.85 -13.38 16.31
C MET A 33 -10.19 -13.04 15.60
N ALA A 34 -10.25 -13.14 14.25
CA ALA A 34 -11.41 -12.67 13.48
C ALA A 34 -12.41 -13.78 13.15
N ASN A 35 -13.48 -13.87 13.96
CA ASN A 35 -14.46 -14.96 13.88
C ASN A 35 -15.60 -14.70 12.86
N ASN A 36 -15.77 -13.45 12.41
CA ASN A 36 -16.79 -13.07 11.42
C ASN A 36 -16.20 -13.09 9.99
N PRO A 37 -16.85 -13.71 8.99
CA PRO A 37 -16.39 -13.68 7.59
C PRO A 37 -16.16 -12.27 7.03
N GLY A 38 -16.95 -11.29 7.48
CA GLY A 38 -16.76 -9.88 7.13
C GLY A 38 -15.46 -9.30 7.69
N ALA A 39 -15.08 -9.67 8.91
CA ALA A 39 -13.84 -9.21 9.54
C ALA A 39 -12.60 -9.75 8.81
N LEU A 40 -12.61 -11.04 8.45
CA LEU A 40 -11.53 -11.66 7.66
C LEU A 40 -11.35 -10.97 6.29
N LYS A 41 -12.45 -10.60 5.63
CA LYS A 41 -12.40 -9.83 4.37
C LYS A 41 -11.77 -8.45 4.57
N ARG A 42 -12.13 -7.75 5.65
CA ARG A 42 -11.59 -6.41 5.96
C ARG A 42 -10.11 -6.45 6.27
N ILE A 43 -9.61 -7.45 7.00
CA ILE A 43 -8.17 -7.64 7.26
C ILE A 43 -7.40 -7.80 5.95
N LYS A 44 -7.85 -8.70 5.06
CA LYS A 44 -7.22 -8.89 3.74
C LYS A 44 -7.26 -7.62 2.86
N GLN A 45 -8.30 -6.81 2.98
CA GLN A 45 -8.40 -5.55 2.24
C GLN A 45 -7.49 -4.47 2.84
N SER A 46 -7.43 -4.37 4.17
CA SER A 46 -6.61 -3.38 4.87
C SER A 46 -5.12 -3.63 4.64
N GLU A 47 -4.67 -4.89 4.65
CA GLU A 47 -3.28 -5.27 4.37
C GLU A 47 -2.86 -4.89 2.95
N ARG A 48 -3.68 -5.22 1.95
CA ARG A 48 -3.42 -4.85 0.55
C ARG A 48 -3.31 -3.33 0.38
N ASN A 49 -4.25 -2.58 0.96
CA ASN A 49 -4.25 -1.13 0.92
C ASN A 49 -3.07 -0.54 1.70
N ARG A 50 -2.68 -1.13 2.83
CA ARG A 50 -1.55 -0.70 3.67
C ARG A 50 -0.25 -0.77 2.87
N VAL A 51 0.02 -1.89 2.20
CA VAL A 51 1.24 -2.09 1.40
C VAL A 51 1.30 -1.09 0.24
N ALA A 52 0.21 -0.97 -0.54
CA ALA A 52 0.15 -0.02 -1.65
C ALA A 52 0.34 1.44 -1.18
N ASN A 53 -0.35 1.83 -0.10
CA ASN A 53 -0.27 3.20 0.42
C ASN A 53 1.09 3.49 1.05
N ALA A 54 1.74 2.50 1.68
CA ALA A 54 3.08 2.67 2.25
C ALA A 54 4.09 3.10 1.17
N ALA A 55 4.09 2.45 0.01
CA ALA A 55 4.99 2.81 -1.10
C ALA A 55 4.81 4.28 -1.55
N TRP A 56 3.57 4.74 -1.70
CA TRP A 56 3.29 6.12 -2.09
C TRP A 56 3.68 7.14 -1.01
N ARG A 57 3.39 6.85 0.26
CA ARG A 57 3.79 7.72 1.37
C ARG A 57 5.31 7.84 1.46
N SER A 58 6.03 6.74 1.29
CA SER A 58 7.50 6.73 1.28
C SER A 58 8.06 7.54 0.11
N ARG A 59 7.48 7.43 -1.09
CA ARG A 59 7.87 8.25 -2.26
C ARG A 59 7.71 9.73 -1.97
N VAL A 60 6.54 10.16 -1.50
CA VAL A 60 6.29 11.57 -1.16
C VAL A 60 7.25 12.07 -0.09
N ARG A 61 7.46 11.29 0.97
CA ARG A 61 8.42 11.64 2.04
C ARG A 61 9.85 11.78 1.51
N THR A 62 10.28 10.90 0.61
CA THR A 62 11.62 10.91 0.03
C THR A 62 11.86 12.18 -0.78
N TRP A 63 10.96 12.53 -1.70
CA TRP A 63 11.11 13.73 -2.52
C TRP A 63 11.01 15.00 -1.69
N THR A 64 10.09 15.04 -0.72
CA THR A 64 9.97 16.16 0.23
C THR A 64 11.25 16.35 1.03
N ARG A 65 11.92 15.26 1.44
CA ARG A 65 13.19 15.31 2.15
C ARG A 65 14.31 15.83 1.23
N LYS A 66 14.45 15.27 0.03
CA LYS A 66 15.44 15.71 -0.97
C LYS A 66 15.33 17.19 -1.30
N THR A 67 14.11 17.71 -1.46
CA THR A 67 13.91 19.16 -1.68
C THR A 67 14.39 19.99 -0.50
N LYS A 68 14.22 19.52 0.74
CA LYS A 68 14.73 20.22 1.93
C LYS A 68 16.26 20.18 1.97
N GLU A 69 16.85 19.00 1.77
CA GLU A 69 18.30 18.82 1.72
C GLU A 69 18.95 19.71 0.64
N ALA A 70 18.34 19.82 -0.54
CA ALA A 70 18.82 20.71 -1.62
C ALA A 70 18.69 22.20 -1.26
N VAL A 71 17.65 22.58 -0.52
CA VAL A 71 17.48 23.95 -0.04
C VAL A 71 18.54 24.27 1.04
N ASP A 72 18.79 23.34 1.95
CA ASP A 72 19.79 23.50 3.01
C ASP A 72 21.22 23.56 2.42
N ALA A 73 21.45 22.87 1.29
CA ALA A 73 22.73 22.92 0.55
C ALA A 73 22.89 24.16 -0.35
N GLY A 74 21.83 24.96 -0.56
CA GLY A 74 21.87 26.17 -1.38
C GLY A 74 21.90 25.95 -2.90
N ASP A 75 21.67 24.72 -3.39
CA ASP A 75 21.63 24.43 -4.83
C ASP A 75 20.24 24.76 -5.41
N VAL A 76 20.19 25.88 -6.13
CA VAL A 76 18.96 26.44 -6.68
C VAL A 76 18.35 25.56 -7.77
N ASP A 77 19.16 24.91 -8.61
CA ASP A 77 18.66 24.14 -9.75
C ASP A 77 18.24 22.74 -9.32
N ALA A 78 19.01 22.09 -8.44
CA ALA A 78 18.60 20.83 -7.83
C ALA A 78 17.32 21.00 -6.99
N ALA A 79 17.17 22.12 -6.26
CA ALA A 79 15.98 22.41 -5.48
C ALA A 79 14.72 22.57 -6.36
N LYS A 80 14.83 23.24 -7.51
CA LYS A 80 13.73 23.39 -8.48
C LYS A 80 13.28 22.04 -9.03
N GLU A 81 14.22 21.22 -9.49
CA GLU A 81 13.90 19.91 -10.07
C GLU A 81 13.29 18.98 -9.04
N CYS A 82 13.88 18.91 -7.84
CA CYS A 82 13.32 18.11 -6.75
C CYS A 82 11.91 18.58 -6.37
N ALA A 83 11.66 19.90 -6.34
CA ALA A 83 10.34 20.46 -6.05
C ALA A 83 9.29 20.15 -7.13
N ARG A 84 9.68 20.15 -8.41
CA ARG A 84 8.81 19.74 -9.54
C ARG A 84 8.39 18.27 -9.38
N VAL A 85 9.36 17.38 -9.14
CA VAL A 85 9.09 15.94 -8.94
C VAL A 85 8.25 15.70 -7.69
N ALA A 86 8.53 16.41 -6.59
CA ALA A 86 7.75 16.32 -5.35
C ALA A 86 6.29 16.71 -5.59
N THR A 87 6.06 17.82 -6.30
CA THR A 87 4.72 18.33 -6.63
C THR A 87 3.93 17.32 -7.46
N SER A 88 4.53 16.80 -8.54
CA SER A 88 3.92 15.77 -9.38
C SER A 88 3.57 14.50 -8.61
N THR A 89 4.47 14.08 -7.70
CA THR A 89 4.24 12.89 -6.87
C THR A 89 3.10 13.09 -5.87
N ILE A 90 3.01 14.27 -5.24
CA ILE A 90 1.93 14.64 -4.32
C ILE A 90 0.58 14.59 -5.04
N ASP A 91 0.48 15.22 -6.22
CA ASP A 91 -0.78 15.29 -6.96
C ASP A 91 -1.22 13.91 -7.47
N ARG A 92 -0.28 13.05 -7.88
CA ARG A 92 -0.57 11.65 -8.22
C ARG A 92 -1.09 10.85 -7.02
N ALA A 93 -0.53 11.08 -5.83
CA ALA A 93 -0.99 10.43 -4.60
C ALA A 93 -2.38 10.93 -4.17
N THR A 94 -2.69 12.21 -4.39
CA THR A 94 -4.03 12.77 -4.16
C THR A 94 -5.07 12.23 -5.13
N ARG A 95 -4.74 12.11 -6.43
CA ARG A 95 -5.65 11.49 -7.42
C ARG A 95 -5.96 10.03 -7.10
N ARG A 96 -5.03 9.32 -6.45
CA ARG A 96 -5.24 7.96 -5.93
C ARG A 96 -6.02 7.89 -4.62
N GLY A 97 -6.40 9.02 -4.02
CA GLY A 97 -7.15 9.09 -2.76
C GLY A 97 -6.32 8.82 -1.50
N ILE A 98 -4.98 8.84 -1.60
CA ILE A 98 -4.09 8.57 -0.45
C ILE A 98 -3.99 9.80 0.46
N TYR A 99 -4.05 11.00 -0.13
CA TYR A 99 -4.03 12.28 0.57
C TYR A 99 -5.20 13.15 0.15
N HIS A 100 -5.77 13.87 1.11
CA HIS A 100 -6.83 14.84 0.84
C HIS A 100 -6.30 16.07 0.10
N LYS A 101 -7.17 16.73 -0.69
CA LYS A 101 -6.83 17.94 -1.49
C LYS A 101 -6.19 19.05 -0.65
N ASN A 102 -6.70 19.29 0.57
CA ASN A 102 -6.16 20.32 1.46
C ASN A 102 -4.78 19.95 2.01
N TRP A 103 -4.51 18.65 2.20
CA TRP A 103 -3.18 18.19 2.62
C TRP A 103 -2.15 18.45 1.51
N ALA A 104 -2.51 18.13 0.27
CA ALA A 104 -1.67 18.41 -0.89
C ALA A 104 -1.42 19.92 -1.06
N ALA A 105 -2.48 20.75 -1.01
CA ALA A 105 -2.36 22.21 -1.13
C ALA A 105 -1.41 22.82 -0.07
N ARG A 106 -1.55 22.40 1.20
CA ARG A 106 -0.67 22.87 2.29
C ARG A 106 0.79 22.49 2.06
N ASN A 107 1.06 21.26 1.65
CA ASN A 107 2.44 20.81 1.42
C ASN A 107 3.07 21.45 0.18
N LYS A 108 2.32 21.61 -0.91
CA LYS A 108 2.78 22.34 -2.10
C LYS A 108 3.16 23.78 -1.73
N SER A 109 2.27 24.49 -1.03
CA SER A 109 2.55 25.86 -0.56
C SER A 109 3.81 25.95 0.30
N ARG A 110 4.00 25.04 1.25
CA ARG A 110 5.19 25.02 2.12
C ARG A 110 6.48 24.77 1.35
N LEU A 111 6.49 23.85 0.39
CA LEU A 111 7.66 23.56 -0.43
C LEU A 111 7.98 24.74 -1.36
N SER A 112 6.96 25.32 -2.01
CA SER A 112 7.14 26.48 -2.88
C SER A 112 7.71 27.68 -2.13
N LYS A 113 7.22 27.98 -0.91
CA LYS A 113 7.75 29.08 -0.09
C LYS A 113 9.25 28.94 0.19
N LYS A 114 9.71 27.73 0.52
CA LYS A 114 11.13 27.46 0.78
C LYS A 114 12.00 27.66 -0.46
N VAL A 115 11.57 27.11 -1.60
CA VAL A 115 12.31 27.25 -2.87
C VAL A 115 12.32 28.69 -3.36
N ILE A 116 11.21 29.42 -3.21
CA ILE A 116 11.13 30.84 -3.54
C ILE A 116 12.07 31.66 -2.64
N GLY A 117 12.12 31.38 -1.34
CA GLY A 117 13.05 32.02 -0.42
C GLY A 117 14.50 31.91 -0.89
N LEU A 118 14.95 30.69 -1.20
CA LEU A 118 16.30 30.45 -1.74
C LEU A 118 16.55 31.18 -3.07
N ILE A 119 15.57 31.18 -3.97
CA ILE A 119 15.69 31.89 -5.25
C ILE A 119 15.83 33.40 -5.03
N LEU A 120 15.10 33.98 -4.06
CA LEU A 120 15.20 35.41 -3.76
C LEU A 120 16.56 35.77 -3.15
N GLU A 121 17.05 34.95 -2.22
CA GLU A 121 18.39 35.07 -1.64
C GLU A 121 19.47 35.05 -2.74
N SER A 122 19.38 34.13 -3.72
CA SER A 122 20.33 34.05 -4.84
C SER A 122 20.31 35.26 -5.78
N LYS A 123 19.19 35.98 -5.86
CA LYS A 123 18.99 37.11 -6.79
C LYS A 123 19.28 38.47 -6.15
N GLY A 124 19.78 38.49 -4.91
CA GLY A 124 20.03 39.74 -4.16
C GLY A 124 18.75 40.49 -3.78
N GLY A 125 17.59 39.84 -3.85
CA GLY A 125 16.30 40.45 -3.51
C GLY A 125 16.04 40.32 -2.02
N ALA A 126 16.05 41.43 -1.30
CA ALA A 126 15.71 41.50 0.12
C ALA A 126 14.39 40.77 0.43
N PRO A 127 14.29 40.07 1.58
CA PRO A 127 13.04 39.44 1.98
C PRO A 127 11.97 40.52 2.18
N LYS A 128 10.97 40.56 1.30
CA LYS A 128 9.83 41.48 1.40
C LYS A 128 8.85 40.97 2.47
N ALA A 129 9.28 41.03 3.74
CA ALA A 129 8.47 41.03 4.95
C ALA A 129 9.41 41.18 6.14
N GLU A 130 9.55 42.40 6.65
CA GLU A 130 10.03 42.61 8.00
C GLU A 130 9.12 41.82 8.97
N PRO A 131 9.68 41.22 10.04
CA PRO A 131 8.88 40.51 11.02
C PRO A 131 7.94 41.52 11.70
N VAL A 132 6.65 41.40 11.45
CA VAL A 132 5.64 42.14 12.24
C VAL A 132 5.68 41.53 13.64
N GLU A 133 6.45 42.17 14.52
CA GLU A 133 6.32 42.01 15.97
C GLU A 133 4.87 42.34 16.37
N ALA A 134 4.18 41.35 16.94
CA ALA A 134 3.04 41.50 17.84
C ALA A 134 2.80 40.15 18.56
#